data_AF-A0A8T3VAR1-F1
#
_entry.id   AF-A0A8T3VAR1-F1
#
_cell.length_a   1.000
_cell.length_b   1.000
_cell.length_c   1.000
_cell.angle_alpha   90.00
_cell.angle_beta   90.00
_cell.angle_gamma   90.00
#
_symmetry.space_group_name_H-M   'P 1'
#
loop_
_entity.id
_entity.type
_entity.pdbx_description
1 polymer ?
#
loop_
_entity_poly.entity_id
_entity_poly.type
_entity_poly.pdbx_seq_one_letter_code
_entity_poly.pdbx_strand_id
1 'polypeptide(L)'
;MKYVIFIPDGSSDYPVDELDGKTPLMVANTPNIDKLAKKGFGGFTNNVPEQYTPGSDVANMSIFGFNPADYYTGRGPLEAGSEGIPTKPEDVIFRCNTIFSESDAMDDFNAGHI
;
A
#
# COMPACT_ATOMS: atom_id res chain seq x y z
N MET A 1 -21.22 -9.55 -16.14
CA MET A 1 -21.19 -8.98 -14.78
C MET A 1 -19.99 -8.06 -14.69
N LYS A 2 -20.07 -6.92 -13.98
CA LYS A 2 -18.94 -6.00 -13.78
C LYS A 2 -18.61 -5.97 -12.29
N TYR A 3 -17.33 -5.87 -11.95
CA TYR A 3 -16.84 -5.82 -10.57
C TYR A 3 -16.08 -4.54 -10.34
N VAL A 4 -16.15 -4.01 -9.11
CA VAL A 4 -15.37 -2.87 -8.65
C VAL A 4 -14.71 -3.27 -7.34
N ILE A 5 -13.38 -3.13 -7.28
CA ILE A 5 -12.59 -3.29 -6.06
C ILE A 5 -12.22 -1.88 -5.60
N PHE A 6 -12.62 -1.52 -4.38
CA PHE A 6 -12.30 -0.23 -3.77
C PHE A 6 -11.37 -0.46 -2.59
N ILE A 7 -10.18 0.15 -2.62
CA ILE A 7 -9.15 -0.02 -1.59
C ILE A 7 -8.92 1.35 -0.94
N PRO A 8 -9.47 1.58 0.27
CA PRO A 8 -9.17 2.78 1.04
C PRO A 8 -7.78 2.61 1.70
N ASP A 9 -6.72 2.97 0.97
CA ASP A 9 -5.33 2.76 1.41
C ASP A 9 -5.07 3.42 2.78
N GLY A 10 -4.41 2.70 3.68
CA GLY A 10 -4.11 3.14 5.04
C GLY A 10 -5.33 3.43 5.94
N SER A 11 -6.56 3.03 5.58
CA SER A 11 -7.75 3.41 6.35
C SER A 11 -7.97 2.63 7.65
N SER A 12 -7.23 1.53 7.84
CA SER A 12 -7.25 0.77 9.09
C SER A 12 -6.30 1.42 10.07
N ASP A 13 -6.74 1.57 11.31
CA ASP A 13 -5.96 2.27 12.33
C ASP A 13 -6.26 1.70 13.72
N TYR A 14 -5.44 2.11 14.68
CA TYR A 14 -5.64 1.84 16.09
C TYR A 14 -6.62 2.85 16.70
N PRO A 15 -7.26 2.50 17.83
CA PRO A 15 -7.90 3.46 18.71
C PRO A 15 -6.92 4.57 19.13
N VAL A 16 -7.39 5.82 19.14
CA VAL A 16 -6.60 6.96 19.61
C VAL A 16 -7.35 7.72 20.71
N ASP A 17 -6.60 8.25 21.68
CA ASP A 17 -7.16 8.86 22.90
C ASP A 17 -7.94 10.15 22.59
N GLU A 18 -7.49 10.95 21.61
CA GLU A 18 -8.14 12.18 21.16
C GLU A 18 -9.52 11.94 20.52
N LEU A 19 -9.82 10.68 20.18
CA LEU A 19 -11.11 10.25 19.63
C LEU A 19 -11.92 9.40 20.62
N ASP A 20 -11.68 9.56 21.92
CA ASP A 20 -12.32 8.81 23.00
C ASP A 20 -12.11 7.28 22.84
N GLY A 21 -10.92 6.86 22.43
CA GLY A 21 -10.59 5.45 22.22
C GLY A 21 -11.24 4.83 20.98
N LYS A 22 -11.55 5.62 19.96
CA LYS A 22 -12.07 5.16 18.65
C LYS A 22 -11.00 5.30 17.57
N THR A 23 -11.18 4.58 16.46
CA THR A 23 -10.36 4.77 15.26
C THR A 23 -10.87 5.96 14.45
N PRO A 24 -10.03 6.58 13.59
CA PRO A 24 -10.47 7.63 12.66
C PRO A 24 -11.66 7.22 11.80
N LEU A 25 -11.67 5.96 11.33
CA LEU A 25 -12.78 5.45 10.50
C LEU A 25 -14.11 5.33 11.27
N MET A 26 -14.06 5.06 12.58
CA MET A 26 -15.27 4.99 13.43
C MET A 26 -15.90 6.35 13.69
N VAL A 27 -15.11 7.44 13.74
CA VAL A 27 -15.62 8.80 13.96
C VAL A 27 -15.94 9.54 12.66
N ALA A 28 -15.40 9.07 11.54
CA ALA A 28 -15.62 9.67 10.23
C ALA A 28 -17.08 9.53 9.78
N ASN A 29 -17.65 10.61 9.22
CA ASN A 29 -18.98 10.57 8.61
C ASN A 29 -18.92 9.83 7.25
N THR A 30 -19.19 8.51 7.26
CA THR A 30 -19.04 7.62 6.10
C THR A 30 -20.36 6.96 5.66
N PRO A 31 -21.44 7.74 5.40
CA PRO A 31 -22.80 7.20 5.22
C PRO A 31 -22.93 6.22 4.05
N ASN A 32 -22.08 6.35 3.03
CA ASN A 32 -22.06 5.45 1.88
C ASN A 32 -21.39 4.10 2.22
N ILE A 33 -20.28 4.11 2.97
CA ILE A 33 -19.61 2.88 3.42
C ILE A 33 -20.52 2.16 4.41
N ASP A 34 -21.15 2.89 5.35
CA ASP A 34 -22.12 2.34 6.30
C ASP A 34 -23.30 1.67 5.60
N LYS A 35 -23.84 2.32 4.55
CA LYS A 35 -24.93 1.78 3.74
C LYS A 35 -24.52 0.51 2.99
N LEU A 36 -23.29 0.45 2.48
CA LEU A 36 -22.74 -0.73 1.82
C LEU A 36 -22.57 -1.87 2.84
N ALA A 37 -22.00 -1.59 4.01
CA ALA A 37 -21.81 -2.58 5.06
C ALA A 37 -23.15 -3.17 5.56
N LYS A 38 -24.18 -2.33 5.75
CA LYS A 38 -25.53 -2.75 6.18
C LYS A 38 -26.27 -3.60 5.14
N LYS A 39 -25.98 -3.42 3.85
CA LYS A 39 -26.66 -4.12 2.74
C LYS A 39 -25.87 -5.29 2.18
N GLY A 40 -24.60 -5.40 2.55
CA GLY A 40 -23.68 -6.41 2.08
C GLY A 40 -23.26 -7.35 3.19
N PHE A 41 -22.02 -7.83 3.08
CA PHE A 41 -21.35 -8.65 4.08
C PHE A 41 -20.02 -7.98 4.43
N GLY A 42 -19.59 -8.12 5.69
CA GLY A 42 -18.34 -7.59 6.19
C GLY A 42 -17.55 -8.66 6.94
N GLY A 43 -16.24 -8.47 7.04
CA GLY A 43 -15.32 -9.35 7.74
C GLY A 43 -13.92 -8.75 7.80
N PHE A 44 -13.01 -9.46 8.44
CA PHE A 44 -11.60 -9.11 8.47
C PHE A 44 -10.85 -9.84 7.36
N THR A 45 -9.85 -9.18 6.78
CA THR A 45 -8.92 -9.78 5.83
C THR A 45 -7.50 -9.47 6.24
N ASN A 46 -6.59 -10.41 5.98
CA ASN A 46 -5.16 -10.13 5.98
C ASN A 46 -4.64 -10.25 4.55
N ASN A 47 -4.30 -9.12 3.93
CA ASN A 47 -3.82 -9.06 2.56
C ASN A 47 -2.29 -9.13 2.46
N VAL A 48 -1.59 -9.11 3.59
CA VAL A 48 -0.13 -9.25 3.67
C VAL A 48 0.19 -10.45 4.55
N PRO A 49 0.56 -11.59 3.96
CA PRO A 49 0.98 -12.76 4.73
C PRO A 49 2.15 -12.42 5.67
N GLU A 50 2.22 -13.09 6.81
CA GLU A 50 3.16 -12.78 7.91
C GLU A 50 4.64 -12.76 7.49
N GLN A 51 5.01 -13.55 6.48
CA GLN A 51 6.36 -13.60 5.94
C GLN A 51 6.77 -12.37 5.11
N TYR A 52 5.87 -11.41 4.85
CA TYR A 52 6.14 -10.20 4.09
C TYR A 52 6.04 -8.95 4.95
N THR A 53 6.90 -7.98 4.65
CA THR A 53 6.76 -6.62 5.18
C THR A 53 5.46 -5.99 4.65
N PRO A 54 4.61 -5.41 5.51
CA PRO A 54 3.43 -4.67 5.07
C PRO A 54 3.76 -3.57 4.06
N GLY A 55 3.21 -3.69 2.86
CA GLY A 55 3.40 -2.74 1.77
C GLY A 55 2.28 -2.86 0.73
N SER A 56 1.98 -1.75 0.04
CA SER A 56 0.93 -1.70 -0.98
C SER A 56 1.23 -2.63 -2.17
N ASP A 57 2.50 -2.95 -2.42
CA ASP A 57 2.92 -3.91 -3.44
C ASP A 57 2.39 -5.33 -3.16
N VAL A 58 2.72 -5.89 -1.99
CA VAL A 58 2.26 -7.23 -1.59
C VAL A 58 0.75 -7.25 -1.36
N ALA A 59 0.20 -6.21 -0.73
CA ALA A 59 -1.23 -6.14 -0.45
C ALA A 59 -2.08 -6.14 -1.73
N ASN A 60 -1.74 -5.30 -2.72
CA ASN A 60 -2.48 -5.25 -3.98
C ASN A 60 -2.31 -6.55 -4.78
N MET A 61 -1.11 -7.13 -4.79
CA MET A 61 -0.87 -8.43 -5.44
C MET A 61 -1.83 -9.51 -4.89
N SER A 62 -1.92 -9.63 -3.57
CA SER A 62 -2.86 -10.54 -2.90
C SER A 62 -4.33 -10.24 -3.23
N ILE A 63 -4.73 -8.96 -3.23
CA ILE A 63 -6.11 -8.52 -3.53
C ILE A 63 -6.51 -8.90 -4.96
N PHE A 64 -5.58 -8.80 -5.91
CA PHE A 64 -5.81 -9.21 -7.30
C PHE A 64 -5.71 -10.72 -7.54
N GLY A 65 -5.48 -11.51 -6.48
CA GLY A 65 -5.50 -12.97 -6.52
C GLY A 65 -4.18 -13.64 -6.86
N PHE A 66 -3.07 -12.89 -6.87
CA PHE A 66 -1.74 -13.46 -7.02
C PHE A 66 -1.21 -13.91 -5.67
N ASN A 67 -0.56 -15.07 -5.63
CA ASN A 67 0.16 -15.53 -4.44
C ASN A 67 1.52 -14.84 -4.37
N PRO A 68 1.81 -13.98 -3.37
CA PRO A 68 3.10 -13.31 -3.29
C PRO A 68 4.30 -14.27 -3.20
N ALA A 69 4.10 -15.51 -2.71
CA ALA A 69 5.16 -16.52 -2.66
C ALA A 69 5.67 -16.95 -4.03
N ASP A 70 4.82 -16.85 -5.05
CA ASP A 70 5.15 -17.30 -6.41
C ASP A 70 5.61 -16.14 -7.31
N TYR A 71 5.20 -14.90 -6.99
CA TYR A 71 5.33 -13.76 -7.91
C TYR A 71 6.05 -12.53 -7.35
N TYR A 72 6.20 -12.39 -6.03
CA TYR A 72 6.80 -11.18 -5.47
C TYR A 72 8.34 -11.24 -5.55
N THR A 73 8.91 -10.38 -6.39
CA THR A 73 10.37 -10.23 -6.57
C THR A 73 10.89 -8.89 -6.03
N GLY A 74 10.10 -8.20 -5.21
CA GLY A 74 10.40 -6.87 -4.67
C GLY A 74 9.68 -5.73 -5.41
N ARG A 75 9.78 -4.53 -4.84
CA ARG A 75 9.08 -3.32 -5.32
C ARG A 75 9.65 -2.74 -6.62
N GLY A 76 10.97 -2.82 -6.82
CA GLY A 76 11.66 -2.23 -7.98
C GLY A 76 11.08 -2.68 -9.33
N PRO A 77 10.93 -3.99 -9.60
CA PRO A 77 10.32 -4.49 -10.83
C PRO A 77 8.88 -4.02 -11.08
N LEU A 78 8.09 -3.84 -10.02
CA LEU A 78 6.71 -3.33 -10.14
C LEU A 78 6.69 -1.87 -10.61
N GLU A 79 7.54 -1.03 -10.02
CA GLU A 79 7.65 0.39 -10.42
C GLU A 79 8.27 0.55 -11.82
N ALA A 80 9.27 -0.26 -12.16
CA ALA A 80 9.82 -0.29 -13.52
C ALA A 80 8.73 -0.64 -14.56
N GLY A 81 7.89 -1.63 -14.24
CA GLY A 81 6.75 -2.01 -15.06
C GLY A 81 5.72 -0.89 -15.21
N SER A 82 5.42 -0.12 -14.15
CA SER A 82 4.48 1.01 -14.24
C SER A 82 5.01 2.16 -15.12
N GLU A 83 6.33 2.36 -15.15
CA GLU A 83 6.99 3.35 -16.01
C GLU A 83 7.25 2.83 -17.44
N GLY A 84 6.88 1.58 -17.73
CA GLY A 84 7.10 0.97 -19.05
C GLY A 84 8.57 0.66 -19.35
N ILE A 85 9.42 0.57 -18.32
CA ILE A 85 10.83 0.19 -18.46
C ILE A 85 10.90 -1.31 -18.74
N PRO A 86 11.51 -1.75 -19.85
CA PRO A 86 11.69 -3.18 -20.13
C PRO A 86 12.59 -3.84 -19.08
N THR A 87 12.16 -5.00 -18.56
CA THR A 87 12.90 -5.77 -17.56
C THR A 87 13.11 -7.22 -18.02
N LYS A 88 14.15 -7.85 -17.48
CA LYS A 88 14.47 -9.27 -17.65
C LYS A 88 14.46 -9.99 -16.30
N PRO A 89 14.25 -11.33 -16.27
CA PRO A 89 14.26 -12.11 -15.02
C PRO A 89 15.54 -11.99 -14.19
N GLU A 90 16.69 -11.76 -14.84
CA GLU A 90 17.99 -11.62 -14.21
C GLU A 90 18.32 -10.19 -13.73
N ASP A 91 17.46 -9.21 -14.02
CA ASP A 91 17.71 -7.82 -13.66
C ASP A 91 17.51 -7.59 -12.15
N VAL A 92 18.42 -6.83 -11.55
CA VAL A 92 18.26 -6.30 -10.18
C VAL A 92 17.90 -4.82 -10.27
N ILE A 93 16.73 -4.46 -9.75
CA ILE A 93 16.17 -3.13 -9.92
C ILE A 93 16.12 -2.40 -8.57
N PHE A 94 16.71 -1.22 -8.55
CA PHE A 94 16.72 -0.35 -7.37
C PHE A 94 15.77 0.82 -7.58
N ARG A 95 14.94 1.08 -6.58
CA ARG A 95 14.16 2.31 -6.47
C ARG A 95 15.06 3.36 -5.84
N CYS A 96 15.38 4.40 -6.60
CA CYS A 96 16.25 5.48 -6.16
C CYS A 96 15.46 6.77 -5.95
N ASN A 97 15.90 7.56 -4.98
CA ASN A 97 15.46 8.94 -4.80
C ASN A 97 16.60 9.88 -5.14
N THR A 98 16.27 11.03 -5.71
CA THR A 98 17.15 12.20 -5.65
C THR A 98 17.18 12.69 -4.20
N ILE A 99 18.37 12.92 -3.67
CA ILE A 99 18.60 13.42 -2.31
C ILE A 99 19.38 14.74 -2.37
N PHE A 100 19.27 15.55 -1.32
CA PHE A 100 20.15 16.69 -1.08
C PHE A 100 21.10 16.36 0.07
N SER A 101 22.38 16.69 -0.11
CA SER A 101 23.44 16.41 0.84
C SER A 101 24.49 17.52 0.82
N GLU A 102 24.77 18.08 2.00
CA GLU A 102 25.91 18.92 2.30
C GLU A 102 26.77 18.24 3.39
N SER A 103 28.09 18.41 3.29
CA SER A 103 29.04 17.95 4.33
C SER A 103 28.98 16.45 4.67
N ASP A 104 28.84 15.57 3.67
CA ASP A 104 28.75 14.10 3.81
C ASP A 104 27.58 13.61 4.70
N ALA A 105 26.57 14.45 4.94
CA ALA A 105 25.33 14.09 5.61
C ALA A 105 24.13 14.19 4.65
N MET A 106 23.11 13.36 4.84
CA MET A 106 21.86 13.48 4.10
C MET A 106 20.99 14.54 4.79
N ASP A 107 20.78 15.67 4.12
CA ASP A 107 19.94 16.77 4.62
C ASP A 107 18.48 16.59 4.23
N ASP A 108 18.22 16.09 3.01
CA ASP A 108 16.87 15.83 2.52
C ASP A 108 16.81 14.55 1.67
N PHE A 109 15.97 13.61 2.07
CA PHE A 109 15.77 12.32 1.41
C PHE A 109 14.98 12.40 0.09
N ASN A 110 14.44 13.57 -0.25
CA ASN A 110 13.68 13.80 -1.48
C ASN A 110 14.12 15.05 -2.26
N ALA A 111 15.21 15.71 -1.85
CA ALA A 111 15.77 16.89 -2.50
C ALA A 111 14.73 18.00 -2.78
N GLY A 112 13.79 18.25 -1.87
CA GLY A 112 12.74 19.23 -2.06
C GLY A 112 11.73 18.89 -3.16
N HIS A 113 11.57 17.60 -3.50
CA HIS A 113 10.70 17.09 -4.58
C HIS A 113 11.06 17.57 -6.01
N ILE A 114 12.34 17.85 -6.26
CA ILE A 114 12.87 18.30 -7.57
C ILE A 114 13.11 17.12 -8.52
#